data_AF-J9EN73-F1
#
_entry.id   AF-J9EN73-F1
#
_cell.length_a   1.000
_cell.length_b   1.000
_cell.length_c   1.000
_cell.angle_alpha   90.00
_cell.angle_beta   90.00
_cell.angle_gamma   90.00
#
_symmetry.space_group_name_H-M   'P 1'
#
loop_
_entity.id
_entity.type
_entity.pdbx_description
1 polymer ?
#
loop_
_entity_poly.entity_id
_entity_poly.type
_entity_poly.pdbx_seq_one_letter_code
_entity_poly.pdbx_strand_id
1 'polypeptide(L)'
;LWEDVINVQFIELPHAKANIEVIFTTFYHGDKYPFDGKGNELAHAFYPNDIIWHGQIHIDDSEPWGPNGRNLNWVMAHEVGHVLGLAHTNDDESLMTSHYQGFQETIPKLHPCDIVAIQSLYG
;
A
#
# COMPACT_ATOMS: atom_id res chain seq x y z
N LEU A 1 -4.74 8.92 8.02
CA LEU A 1 -3.32 9.05 7.61
C LEU A 1 -3.19 9.89 6.35
N TRP A 2 -3.58 9.37 5.18
CA TRP A 2 -3.52 10.14 3.93
C TRP A 2 -4.60 11.23 3.83
N GLU A 3 -5.86 10.93 4.21
CA GLU A 3 -6.95 11.93 4.26
C GLU A 3 -6.65 13.11 5.20
N ASP A 4 -5.75 12.94 6.16
CA ASP A 4 -5.40 13.99 7.13
C ASP A 4 -4.54 15.09 6.50
N VAL A 5 -3.93 14.83 5.33
CA VAL A 5 -2.95 15.74 4.70
C VAL A 5 -3.30 16.16 3.27
N ILE A 6 -4.33 15.55 2.68
CA ILE A 6 -4.84 15.87 1.33
C ILE A 6 -6.37 15.84 1.30
N ASN A 7 -6.97 16.61 0.39
CA ASN A 7 -8.43 16.74 0.28
C ASN A 7 -9.08 15.58 -0.50
N VAL A 8 -8.99 14.37 0.06
CA VAL A 8 -9.63 13.14 -0.48
C VAL A 8 -10.46 12.47 0.60
N GLN A 9 -11.36 11.58 0.19
CA GLN A 9 -12.14 10.75 1.11
C GLN A 9 -12.11 9.29 0.66
N PHE A 10 -11.80 8.37 1.57
CA PHE A 10 -11.94 6.94 1.41
C PHE A 10 -13.29 6.51 1.97
N ILE A 11 -14.10 5.87 1.12
CA ILE A 11 -15.42 5.38 1.47
C ILE A 11 -15.44 3.89 1.17
N GLU A 12 -15.70 3.08 2.19
CA GLU A 12 -15.83 1.63 2.02
C GLU A 12 -17.11 1.30 1.25
N LEU A 13 -16.97 0.47 0.20
CA LEU A 13 -18.06 0.02 -0.66
C LEU A 13 -18.21 -1.50 -0.56
N PRO A 14 -19.03 -2.04 0.37
CA PRO A 14 -19.04 -3.47 0.67
C PRO A 14 -19.61 -4.38 -0.43
N HIS A 15 -20.36 -3.82 -1.39
CA HIS A 15 -21.11 -4.59 -2.39
C HIS A 15 -21.01 -4.02 -3.81
N ALA A 16 -20.06 -3.13 -4.06
CA ALA A 16 -19.88 -2.49 -5.36
C ALA A 16 -18.41 -2.44 -5.74
N LYS A 17 -18.14 -2.36 -7.04
CA LYS A 17 -16.79 -2.12 -7.53
C LYS A 17 -16.29 -0.77 -7.00
N ALA A 18 -15.12 -0.78 -6.36
CA ALA A 18 -14.48 0.41 -5.80
C ALA A 18 -13.38 0.93 -6.75
N ASN A 19 -12.91 2.15 -6.50
CA ASN A 19 -11.72 2.70 -7.18
C ASN A 19 -10.42 2.09 -6.67
N ILE A 20 -10.45 1.54 -5.46
CA ILE A 20 -9.35 0.85 -4.80
C ILE A 20 -9.94 -0.46 -4.30
N GLU A 21 -9.40 -1.58 -4.79
CA GLU A 21 -9.82 -2.92 -4.37
C GLU A 21 -8.64 -3.58 -3.65
N VAL A 22 -8.87 -4.05 -2.43
CA VAL A 22 -7.85 -4.74 -1.62
C VAL A 22 -8.09 -6.24 -1.70
N ILE A 23 -7.09 -6.99 -2.15
CA ILE A 23 -7.21 -8.41 -2.49
C ILE A 23 -6.10 -9.19 -1.78
N PHE A 24 -6.48 -10.14 -0.94
CA PHE A 24 -5.55 -11.11 -0.36
C PHE A 24 -5.41 -12.29 -1.33
N THR A 25 -4.17 -12.64 -1.67
CA THR A 25 -3.89 -13.70 -2.62
C THR A 25 -2.52 -14.32 -2.40
N THR A 26 -2.18 -15.40 -3.09
CA THR A 26 -0.91 -16.11 -2.90
C THR A 26 -0.30 -16.48 -4.26
N PHE A 27 1.03 -16.56 -4.33
CA PHE A 27 1.78 -16.99 -5.52
C PHE A 27 1.28 -16.31 -6.80
N TYR A 28 1.04 -17.07 -7.87
CA TYR A 28 0.45 -16.55 -9.10
C TYR A 28 -1.05 -16.30 -8.93
N HIS A 29 -1.46 -15.06 -9.22
CA HIS A 29 -2.82 -14.60 -8.96
C HIS A 29 -3.42 -13.75 -10.09
N GLY A 30 -2.95 -13.95 -11.32
CA GLY A 30 -3.59 -13.42 -12.53
C GLY A 30 -2.96 -12.16 -13.11
N ASP A 31 -2.01 -11.52 -12.42
CA ASP A 31 -1.19 -10.45 -12.96
C ASP A 31 0.24 -10.93 -13.32
N LYS A 32 1.13 -9.99 -13.65
CA LYS A 32 2.53 -10.26 -14.04
C LYS A 32 3.51 -10.29 -12.86
N TYR A 33 3.03 -10.13 -11.63
CA TYR A 33 3.81 -9.98 -10.41
C TYR A 33 3.42 -11.06 -9.38
N PRO A 34 3.74 -12.34 -9.63
CA PRO A 34 3.43 -13.39 -8.68
C PRO A 34 4.16 -13.17 -7.34
N PHE A 35 3.49 -13.43 -6.22
CA PHE A 35 4.12 -13.42 -4.91
C PHE A 35 5.07 -14.61 -4.71
N ASP A 36 6.00 -14.47 -3.76
CA ASP A 36 7.03 -15.47 -3.44
C ASP A 36 6.64 -16.41 -2.29
N GLY A 37 5.42 -16.27 -1.76
CA GLY A 37 5.00 -16.92 -0.53
C GLY A 37 5.63 -16.19 0.66
N LYS A 38 5.83 -16.88 1.79
CA LYS A 38 6.49 -16.23 2.94
C LYS A 38 7.92 -15.81 2.59
N GLY A 39 8.16 -14.52 2.44
CA GLY A 39 9.38 -14.04 1.83
C GLY A 39 9.52 -12.52 1.80
N ASN A 40 9.92 -12.00 0.66
CA ASN A 40 10.35 -10.62 0.50
C ASN A 40 9.22 -9.73 0.00
N GLU A 41 8.34 -10.24 -0.87
CA GLU A 41 7.25 -9.46 -1.45
C GLU A 41 6.05 -9.48 -0.50
N LEU A 42 5.72 -8.32 0.07
CA LEU A 42 4.62 -8.23 1.06
C LEU A 42 3.27 -8.08 0.39
N ALA A 43 3.29 -7.26 -0.63
CA ALA A 43 2.16 -6.66 -1.28
C ALA A 43 2.68 -5.90 -2.50
N HIS A 44 1.78 -5.62 -3.43
CA HIS A 44 2.01 -4.61 -4.44
C HIS A 44 0.71 -3.88 -4.75
N ALA A 45 0.84 -2.69 -5.32
CA ALA A 45 -0.28 -1.89 -5.73
C ALA A 45 -0.12 -1.38 -7.16
N PHE A 46 -1.25 -1.19 -7.83
CA PHE A 46 -1.31 -0.61 -9.15
C PHE A 46 -1.67 0.86 -9.06
N TYR A 47 -0.99 1.68 -9.85
CA TYR A 47 -1.28 3.10 -9.93
C TYR A 47 -2.73 3.36 -10.36
N PRO A 48 -3.30 4.53 -9.97
CA PRO A 48 -4.69 4.85 -10.30
C PRO A 48 -4.92 5.01 -11.81
N ASN A 49 -3.86 5.23 -12.59
CA ASN A 49 -3.89 5.30 -14.06
C ASN A 49 -3.58 3.97 -14.77
N ASP A 50 -3.36 2.86 -14.06
CA ASP A 50 -3.23 1.55 -14.68
C ASP A 50 -4.53 1.18 -15.40
N ILE A 51 -4.43 0.69 -16.65
CA ILE A 51 -5.56 0.47 -17.55
C ILE A 51 -6.31 -0.83 -17.26
N ILE A 52 -5.66 -1.79 -16.59
CA ILE A 52 -6.22 -3.12 -16.36
C ILE A 52 -6.64 -3.26 -14.90
N TRP A 53 -5.76 -2.90 -13.97
CA TRP A 53 -5.89 -3.21 -12.54
C TRP A 53 -6.33 -2.01 -11.70
N HIS A 54 -6.32 -0.79 -12.25
CA HIS A 54 -6.97 0.42 -11.69
C HIS A 54 -6.94 0.55 -10.15
N GLY A 55 -5.81 0.86 -9.53
CA GLY A 55 -5.78 1.12 -8.09
C GLY A 55 -5.94 -0.12 -7.20
N GLN A 56 -5.80 -1.33 -7.74
CA GLN A 56 -5.80 -2.56 -6.95
C GLN A 56 -4.58 -2.64 -6.03
N ILE A 57 -4.81 -3.16 -4.83
CA ILE A 57 -3.78 -3.53 -3.85
C ILE A 57 -3.87 -5.03 -3.65
N HIS A 58 -2.79 -5.74 -3.95
CA HIS A 58 -2.66 -7.16 -3.68
C HIS A 58 -1.78 -7.35 -2.45
N ILE A 59 -2.20 -8.19 -1.51
CA ILE A 59 -1.47 -8.53 -0.30
C ILE A 59 -1.13 -10.02 -0.35
N ASP A 60 0.12 -10.39 -0.06
CA ASP A 60 0.49 -11.80 0.04
C ASP A 60 -0.10 -12.43 1.30
N ASP A 61 -1.11 -13.26 1.12
CA ASP A 61 -1.81 -14.00 2.18
C ASP A 61 -0.96 -15.15 2.76
N SER A 62 0.20 -15.42 2.17
CA SER A 62 1.18 -16.37 2.68
C SER A 62 1.97 -15.82 3.86
N GLU A 63 1.93 -14.50 4.08
CA GLU A 63 2.70 -13.83 5.13
C GLU A 63 2.06 -13.97 6.52
N PRO A 64 2.87 -14.03 7.59
CA PRO A 64 2.35 -14.18 8.95
C PRO A 64 1.85 -12.82 9.46
N TRP A 65 0.71 -12.33 8.98
CA TRP A 65 0.15 -11.05 9.43
C TRP A 65 -0.27 -11.07 10.90
N GLY A 66 -0.03 -9.96 11.61
CA GLY A 66 -0.55 -9.73 12.96
C GLY A 66 0.48 -9.92 14.10
N PRO A 67 0.02 -10.25 15.32
CA PRO A 67 0.79 -10.06 16.54
C PRO A 67 2.09 -10.84 16.75
N ASN A 68 2.49 -11.70 15.82
CA ASN A 68 3.76 -12.43 15.88
C ASN A 68 4.45 -12.46 14.52
N GLY A 69 4.08 -11.54 13.63
CA GLY A 69 4.70 -11.43 12.33
C GLY A 69 4.59 -10.02 11.77
N ARG A 70 4.03 -9.86 10.58
CA ARG A 70 4.08 -8.59 9.85
C ARG A 70 2.91 -7.68 10.19
N ASN A 71 3.21 -6.40 10.25
CA ASN A 71 2.28 -5.33 10.50
C ASN A 71 1.55 -4.95 9.20
N LEU A 72 0.33 -5.47 9.06
CA LEU A 72 -0.54 -5.21 7.92
C LEU A 72 -0.89 -3.72 7.79
N ASN A 73 -1.07 -3.00 8.89
CA ASN A 73 -1.43 -1.57 8.84
C ASN A 73 -0.33 -0.74 8.21
N TRP A 74 0.93 -1.08 8.48
CA TRP A 74 2.08 -0.39 7.87
C TRP A 74 2.14 -0.65 6.36
N VAL A 75 2.02 -1.91 5.94
CA VAL A 75 2.03 -2.30 4.53
C VAL A 75 0.85 -1.66 3.79
N MET A 76 -0.36 -1.73 4.33
CA MET A 76 -1.53 -1.08 3.75
C MET A 76 -1.34 0.44 3.60
N ALA A 77 -0.73 1.10 4.59
CA ALA A 77 -0.46 2.53 4.51
C ALA A 77 0.52 2.87 3.37
N HIS A 78 1.55 2.04 3.18
CA HIS A 78 2.50 2.12 2.06
C HIS A 78 1.80 1.90 0.71
N GLU A 79 1.07 0.79 0.55
CA GLU A 79 0.39 0.46 -0.71
C GLU A 79 -0.67 1.49 -1.12
N VAL A 80 -1.39 2.08 -0.15
CA VAL A 80 -2.32 3.18 -0.45
C VAL A 80 -1.58 4.39 -1.01
N GLY A 81 -0.33 4.64 -0.60
CA GLY A 81 0.51 5.68 -1.21
C GLY A 81 0.73 5.44 -2.71
N HIS A 82 0.99 4.19 -3.12
CA HIS A 82 1.07 3.81 -4.53
C HIS A 82 -0.24 3.99 -5.28
N VAL A 83 -1.38 3.59 -4.69
CA VAL A 83 -2.70 3.81 -5.32
C VAL A 83 -3.05 5.30 -5.41
N LEU A 84 -2.48 6.14 -4.57
CA LEU A 84 -2.56 7.60 -4.69
C LEU A 84 -1.52 8.19 -5.67
N GLY A 85 -0.67 7.38 -6.31
CA GLY A 85 0.26 7.84 -7.33
C GLY A 85 1.70 8.09 -6.85
N LEU A 86 2.03 7.79 -5.58
CA LEU A 86 3.39 7.94 -5.09
C LEU A 86 4.29 6.81 -5.59
N ALA A 87 5.53 7.13 -5.96
CA ALA A 87 6.57 6.16 -6.20
C ALA A 87 7.40 5.91 -4.94
N HIS A 88 8.19 4.85 -4.95
CA HIS A 88 9.21 4.65 -3.92
C HIS A 88 10.17 5.83 -3.84
N THR A 89 10.69 6.07 -2.65
CA THR A 89 11.81 6.99 -2.41
C THR A 89 13.02 6.26 -1.84
N ASN A 90 14.18 6.90 -1.94
CA ASN A 90 15.43 6.44 -1.33
C ASN A 90 15.61 6.98 0.11
N ASP A 91 14.61 7.68 0.64
CA ASP A 91 14.62 8.17 2.01
C ASP A 91 14.15 7.06 2.96
N ASP A 92 15.07 6.52 3.76
CA ASP A 92 14.77 5.46 4.73
C ASP A 92 13.82 5.92 5.84
N GLU A 93 13.54 7.22 6.02
CA GLU A 93 12.52 7.62 6.98
C GLU A 93 11.11 7.64 6.37
N SER A 94 10.99 7.67 5.06
CA SER A 94 9.71 7.76 4.37
C SER A 94 8.87 6.50 4.53
N LEU A 95 7.55 6.68 4.70
CA LEU A 95 6.62 5.56 4.60
C LEU A 95 6.70 4.87 3.22
N MET A 96 7.06 5.61 2.17
CA MET A 96 7.21 5.13 0.80
C MET A 96 8.62 4.60 0.49
N THR A 97 9.46 4.30 1.48
CA THR A 97 10.69 3.53 1.23
C THR A 97 10.36 2.11 0.78
N SER A 98 11.10 1.56 -0.17
CA SER A 98 10.83 0.23 -0.76
C SER A 98 11.09 -0.94 0.19
N HIS A 99 11.68 -0.67 1.36
CA HIS A 99 12.01 -1.71 2.33
C HIS A 99 11.01 -1.71 3.47
N TYR A 100 10.60 -2.90 3.89
CA TYR A 100 9.72 -3.02 5.04
C TYR A 100 10.46 -2.65 6.32
N GLN A 101 9.99 -1.57 6.97
CA GLN A 101 10.54 -1.08 8.23
C GLN A 101 9.58 -1.27 9.41
N GLY A 102 8.34 -1.66 9.12
CA GLY A 102 7.36 -1.95 10.16
C GLY A 102 7.75 -3.19 10.95
N PHE A 103 7.48 -3.18 12.24
CA PHE A 103 7.21 -4.38 13.00
C PHE A 103 5.83 -4.21 13.65
N GLN A 104 5.34 -5.24 14.33
CA GLN A 104 3.98 -5.26 14.88
C GLN A 104 3.57 -3.99 15.64
N GLU A 105 4.46 -3.38 16.42
CA GLU A 105 4.13 -2.19 17.25
C GLU A 105 4.25 -0.87 16.46
N THR A 106 4.71 -0.90 15.22
CA THR A 106 4.89 0.30 14.40
C THR A 106 3.55 0.85 13.95
N ILE A 107 3.13 1.98 14.50
CA ILE A 107 2.02 2.74 13.94
C ILE A 107 2.54 3.49 12.70
N PRO A 108 1.97 3.28 11.49
CA PRO A 108 2.41 4.01 10.31
C PRO A 108 2.17 5.50 10.50
N LYS A 109 3.14 6.30 10.08
CA LYS A 109 3.12 7.76 10.15
C LYS A 109 3.74 8.33 8.88
N LEU A 110 3.24 9.48 8.45
CA LEU A 110 3.82 10.21 7.33
C LEU A 110 5.02 11.03 7.83
N HIS A 111 6.11 10.98 7.08
CA HIS A 111 7.23 11.89 7.24
C HIS A 111 7.03 13.14 6.36
N PRO A 112 7.75 14.25 6.63
CA PRO A 112 7.60 15.48 5.86
C PRO A 112 7.76 15.29 4.34
N CYS A 113 8.63 14.36 3.91
CA CYS A 113 8.79 14.00 2.51
C CYS A 113 7.53 13.36 1.91
N ASP A 114 6.87 12.46 2.63
CA ASP A 114 5.61 11.83 2.21
C ASP A 114 4.51 12.88 2.03
N ILE A 115 4.39 13.81 2.99
CA ILE A 115 3.38 14.87 2.99
C ILE A 115 3.59 15.80 1.80
N VAL A 116 4.82 16.26 1.58
CA VAL A 116 5.15 17.14 0.44
C VAL A 116 4.90 16.42 -0.89
N ALA A 117 5.29 15.14 -0.99
CA ALA A 117 5.09 14.37 -2.19
C ALA A 117 3.61 14.20 -2.52
N ILE A 118 2.77 13.83 -1.54
CA ILE A 118 1.34 13.63 -1.79
C ILE A 118 0.61 14.95 -2.08
N GLN A 119 0.95 16.03 -1.39
CA GLN A 119 0.38 17.35 -1.66
C GLN A 119 0.75 17.86 -3.05
N SER A 120 1.92 17.49 -3.59
CA SER A 120 2.27 17.85 -4.98
C SER A 120 1.32 17.25 -6.03
N LEU A 121 0.64 16.15 -5.70
CA LEU A 121 -0.33 15.48 -6.57
C LEU A 121 -1.77 15.97 -6.35
N TYR A 122 -2.13 16.31 -5.11
CA TYR A 122 -3.53 16.57 -4.73
C TYR A 122 -3.84 18.01 -4.26
N GLY A 123 -2.83 18.88 -4.14
CA GLY A 123 -2.99 20.27 -3.69
C GLY A 123 -2.85 20.43 -2.18
#